data_AF-A0A839USY1-F1
#
_entry.id   AF-A0A839USY1-F1
#
_cell.length_a   1.000
_cell.length_b   1.000
_cell.length_c   1.000
_cell.angle_alpha   90.00
_cell.angle_beta   90.00
_cell.angle_gamma   90.00
#
_symmetry.space_group_name_H-M   'P 1'
#
loop_
_entity.id
_entity.type
_entity.pdbx_description
1 polymer ?
#
loop_
_entity_poly.entity_id
_entity_poly.type
_entity_poly.pdbx_seq_one_letter_code
_entity_poly.pdbx_strand_id
1 'polypeptide(L)'
;MNDLNPLPKIQVPRGGVATLQLQLVPPYGKPENAPFPIWSLLGPDGQPADPNSLVVEFDGQSANFERMRERALLMVTLSTANTTREERFKFFGNGLEYADDREDVNDDVTTDLTKDSQTLVFTIQNQGGTSSTVDFGFLVSRKNRNTGELHIFEGPDPKIVIHRP
;
A
#
# COMPACT_ATOMS: atom_id res chain seq x y z
N MET A 1 -13.35 -20.19 4.18
CA MET A 1 -12.67 -18.95 3.77
C MET A 1 -12.43 -18.18 5.06
N ASN A 2 -11.19 -17.83 5.38
CA ASN A 2 -10.96 -16.95 6.52
C ASN A 2 -11.42 -15.56 6.10
N ASP A 3 -12.45 -15.03 6.75
CA ASP A 3 -12.92 -13.67 6.53
C ASP A 3 -11.81 -12.72 6.98
N LEU A 4 -11.09 -12.11 6.03
CA LEU A 4 -10.11 -11.08 6.33
C LEU A 4 -10.84 -9.82 6.82
N ASN A 5 -10.26 -9.15 7.81
CA ASN A 5 -10.87 -7.94 8.35
C ASN A 5 -10.76 -6.80 7.33
N PRO A 6 -11.84 -6.00 7.12
CA PRO A 6 -11.72 -4.79 6.32
C PRO A 6 -10.80 -3.78 7.03
N LEU A 7 -10.04 -3.04 6.23
CA LEU A 7 -9.21 -1.94 6.71
C LEU A 7 -10.08 -0.75 7.13
N PRO A 8 -9.64 0.03 8.13
CA PRO A 8 -10.33 1.25 8.48
C PRO A 8 -10.25 2.24 7.31
N LYS A 9 -11.38 2.89 7.03
CA LYS A 9 -11.43 3.98 6.05
C LYS A 9 -10.52 5.13 6.47
N ILE A 10 -9.84 5.73 5.51
CA ILE A 10 -9.10 6.99 5.73
C ILE A 10 -10.08 8.15 5.55
N GLN A 11 -10.60 8.67 6.66
CA GLN A 11 -11.49 9.83 6.68
C GLN A 11 -10.65 11.10 6.70
N VAL A 12 -10.57 11.80 5.57
CA VAL A 12 -9.79 13.04 5.44
C VAL A 12 -10.63 14.22 5.91
N PRO A 13 -10.24 14.92 7.01
CA PRO A 13 -11.01 16.04 7.52
C PRO A 13 -10.88 17.26 6.61
N ARG A 14 -11.88 18.15 6.67
CA ARG A 14 -11.88 19.42 5.92
C ARG A 14 -10.58 20.19 6.11
N GLY A 15 -9.91 20.50 5.01
CA GLY A 15 -8.67 21.27 4.99
C GLY A 15 -7.50 20.61 5.73
N GLY A 16 -7.57 19.31 6.03
CA GLY A 16 -6.62 18.61 6.88
C GLY A 16 -6.06 17.33 6.27
N VAL A 17 -5.30 16.59 7.08
CA VAL A 17 -4.58 15.40 6.65
C VAL A 17 -5.00 14.22 7.51
N ALA A 18 -5.18 13.06 6.89
CA ALA A 18 -5.40 11.80 7.59
C ALA A 18 -4.33 10.78 7.19
N THR A 19 -4.01 9.86 8.10
CA THR A 19 -2.93 8.88 7.89
C THR A 19 -3.39 7.47 8.23
N LEU A 20 -2.97 6.49 7.43
CA LEU A 20 -3.13 5.07 7.74
C LEU A 20 -1.78 4.37 7.64
N GLN A 21 -1.45 3.55 8.65
CA GLN A 21 -0.22 2.78 8.67
C GLN A 21 -0.54 1.30 8.56
N LEU A 22 0.09 0.63 7.61
CA LEU A 22 -0.05 -0.79 7.36
C LEU A 22 1.31 -1.46 7.36
N GLN A 23 1.30 -2.79 7.53
CA GLN A 23 2.49 -3.60 7.35
C GLN A 23 2.29 -4.60 6.22
N LEU A 24 3.23 -4.63 5.28
CA LEU A 24 3.27 -5.68 4.25
C LEU A 24 4.22 -6.77 4.73
N VAL A 25 3.72 -7.99 4.87
CA VAL A 25 4.50 -9.18 5.22
C VAL A 25 4.82 -9.92 3.93
N PRO A 26 6.09 -9.91 3.50
CA PRO A 26 6.51 -10.67 2.32
C PRO A 26 6.42 -12.17 2.56
N PRO A 27 6.39 -12.99 1.51
CA PRO A 27 6.44 -14.43 1.62
C PRO A 27 7.82 -14.88 2.11
N TYR A 28 7.90 -15.32 3.36
CA TYR A 28 9.12 -15.84 3.97
C TYR A 28 9.32 -17.30 3.65
N GLY A 29 10.09 -17.59 2.61
CA GLY A 29 10.37 -18.96 2.16
C GLY A 29 9.11 -19.64 1.60
N LYS A 30 9.29 -20.45 0.56
CA LYS A 30 8.26 -21.45 0.25
C LYS A 30 8.39 -22.56 1.30
N PRO A 31 7.35 -22.97 2.03
CA PRO A 31 7.25 -24.38 2.40
C PRO A 31 7.38 -25.18 1.11
N GLU A 32 8.15 -26.26 1.08
CA GLU A 32 8.49 -27.05 -0.13
C GLU A 32 7.28 -27.45 -1.02
N ASN A 33 6.04 -27.31 -0.54
CA ASN A 33 4.81 -27.67 -1.25
C ASN A 33 3.74 -26.54 -1.33
N ALA A 34 4.08 -25.28 -1.08
CA ALA A 34 3.11 -24.18 -1.25
C ALA A 34 3.03 -23.74 -2.73
N PRO A 35 1.84 -23.76 -3.37
CA PRO A 35 1.69 -23.40 -4.78
C PRO A 35 2.00 -21.93 -5.05
N PHE A 36 1.82 -21.04 -4.06
CA PHE A 36 2.10 -19.60 -4.17
C PHE A 36 2.70 -19.02 -2.88
N PRO A 37 3.58 -18.01 -2.97
CA PRO A 37 4.01 -17.22 -1.82
C PRO A 37 2.81 -16.54 -1.13
N ILE A 38 2.61 -16.76 0.17
CA ILE A 38 1.52 -16.12 0.92
C ILE A 38 2.01 -14.76 1.43
N TRP A 39 1.55 -13.71 0.77
CA TRP A 39 1.66 -12.34 1.27
C TRP A 39 0.60 -12.08 2.35
N SER A 40 0.86 -11.12 3.24
CA SER A 40 -0.18 -10.60 4.13
C SER A 40 -0.05 -9.11 4.31
N LEU A 41 -1.15 -8.40 4.13
CA LEU A 41 -1.26 -6.99 4.53
C LEU A 41 -1.86 -6.97 5.94
N LEU A 42 -1.17 -6.33 6.87
CA LEU A 42 -1.64 -6.18 8.24
C LEU A 42 -2.20 -4.77 8.43
N GLY A 43 -3.37 -4.71 9.07
CA GLY A 43 -3.98 -3.48 9.52
C GLY A 43 -3.19 -2.80 10.64
N PRO A 44 -3.63 -1.62 11.10
CA PRO A 44 -3.00 -0.91 12.22
C PRO A 44 -3.01 -1.70 13.54
N ASP A 45 -3.95 -2.63 13.68
CA ASP A 45 -4.07 -3.57 14.80
C ASP A 45 -3.12 -4.77 14.71
N GLY A 46 -2.33 -4.84 13.64
CA GLY A 46 -1.40 -5.93 13.35
C GLY A 46 -2.09 -7.21 12.85
N GLN A 47 -3.40 -7.19 12.58
CA GLN A 47 -4.13 -8.36 12.09
C GLN A 47 -4.16 -8.40 10.55
N PRO A 48 -4.20 -9.61 9.95
CA PRO A 48 -4.40 -9.74 8.51
C PRO A 48 -5.67 -9.02 8.06
N ALA A 49 -5.53 -8.18 7.05
CA ALA A 49 -6.60 -7.37 6.51
C ALA A 49 -6.80 -7.63 5.02
N ASP A 50 -8.02 -7.36 4.54
CA ASP A 50 -8.36 -7.48 3.13
C ASP A 50 -7.68 -6.34 2.34
N PRO A 51 -6.73 -6.65 1.42
CA PRO A 51 -6.07 -5.63 0.61
C PRO A 51 -7.02 -4.87 -0.32
N ASN A 52 -8.21 -5.41 -0.60
CA ASN A 52 -9.21 -4.78 -1.47
C ASN A 52 -10.18 -3.84 -0.72
N SER A 53 -9.99 -3.66 0.57
CA SER A 53 -10.87 -2.87 1.45
C SER A 53 -10.34 -1.45 1.71
N LEU A 54 -9.25 -1.03 1.07
CA LEU A 54 -8.71 0.33 1.20
C LEU A 54 -9.68 1.36 0.60
N VAL A 55 -10.14 2.27 1.45
CA VAL A 55 -11.04 3.36 1.06
C VAL A 55 -10.52 4.67 1.64
N VAL A 56 -10.40 5.68 0.78
CA VAL A 56 -10.14 7.07 1.16
C VAL A 56 -11.41 7.89 0.92
N GLU A 57 -11.82 8.65 1.92
CA GLU A 57 -13.04 9.44 1.89
C GLU A 57 -12.71 10.89 2.26
N PHE A 58 -12.84 11.79 1.29
CA PHE A 58 -12.70 13.23 1.51
C PHE A 58 -14.05 13.84 1.93
N ASP A 59 -14.01 14.89 2.75
CA ASP A 59 -15.23 15.53 3.23
C ASP A 59 -16.04 16.18 2.08
N GLY A 60 -17.32 15.84 2.03
CA GLY A 60 -18.29 16.26 1.02
C GLY A 60 -18.53 17.76 0.92
N GLN A 61 -18.17 18.52 1.95
CA GLN A 61 -18.53 19.92 2.15
C GLN A 61 -17.33 20.87 2.08
N SER A 62 -16.15 20.36 1.70
CA SER A 62 -14.94 21.17 1.59
C SER A 62 -15.03 22.20 0.47
N ALA A 63 -14.67 23.44 0.78
CA ALA A 63 -14.46 24.52 -0.19
C ALA A 63 -13.16 24.30 -0.98
N ASN A 64 -13.04 24.93 -2.15
CA ASN A 64 -11.89 24.73 -3.04
C ASN A 64 -10.52 24.93 -2.35
N PHE A 65 -10.38 25.95 -1.51
CA PHE A 65 -9.12 26.21 -0.80
C PHE A 65 -8.80 25.16 0.29
N GLU A 66 -9.82 24.50 0.84
CA GLU A 66 -9.67 23.41 1.81
C GLU A 66 -9.23 22.14 1.10
N ARG A 67 -9.86 21.80 -0.02
CA ARG A 67 -9.51 20.65 -0.87
C ARG A 67 -8.03 20.65 -1.27
N MET A 68 -7.48 21.84 -1.59
CA MET A 68 -6.06 21.99 -1.91
C MET A 68 -5.11 21.52 -0.79
N ARG A 69 -5.56 21.52 0.48
CA ARG A 69 -4.78 21.08 1.65
C ARG A 69 -5.09 19.65 2.07
N GLU A 70 -6.18 19.06 1.56
CA GLU A 70 -6.65 17.75 1.97
C GLU A 70 -5.79 16.63 1.42
N ARG A 71 -5.22 15.83 2.32
CA ARG A 71 -4.36 14.71 1.95
C ARG A 71 -4.67 13.47 2.77
N ALA A 72 -4.70 12.31 2.11
CA ALA A 72 -4.55 11.03 2.77
C ALA A 72 -3.11 10.53 2.59
N LEU A 73 -2.48 10.12 3.68
CA LEU A 73 -1.17 9.48 3.67
C LEU A 73 -1.32 8.01 4.05
N LEU A 74 -1.13 7.11 3.10
CA LEU A 74 -1.08 5.68 3.38
C LEU A 74 0.39 5.25 3.43
N MET A 75 0.84 4.79 4.59
CA MET A 75 2.20 4.30 4.79
C MET A 75 2.19 2.78 4.90
N VAL A 76 2.88 2.10 4.00
CA VAL A 76 3.03 0.65 3.99
C VAL A 76 4.48 0.32 4.31
N THR A 77 4.71 -0.32 5.46
CA THR A 77 6.06 -0.71 5.90
C THR A 77 6.25 -2.21 5.75
N LEU A 78 7.41 -2.63 5.22
CA LEU A 78 7.75 -4.05 5.18
C LEU A 78 7.95 -4.58 6.60
N SER A 79 7.20 -5.62 6.95
CA SER A 79 7.42 -6.34 8.20
C SER A 79 8.75 -7.07 8.14
N THR A 80 9.55 -6.97 9.19
CA THR A 80 10.80 -7.73 9.38
C THR A 80 10.63 -8.91 10.33
N ALA A 81 9.42 -9.17 10.82
CA ALA A 81 9.17 -10.10 11.93
C ALA A 81 9.64 -11.53 11.66
N ASN A 82 9.75 -11.91 10.37
CA ASN A 82 10.16 -13.24 9.96
C ASN A 82 11.41 -13.24 9.05
N THR A 83 12.13 -12.11 8.94
CA THR A 83 13.42 -12.10 8.22
C THR A 83 14.48 -12.84 9.02
N THR A 84 15.20 -13.77 8.40
CA THR A 84 16.49 -14.19 8.95
C THR A 84 17.49 -13.05 8.82
N ARG A 85 18.59 -13.06 9.60
CA ARG A 85 19.67 -12.06 9.44
C ARG A 85 20.27 -12.03 8.02
N GLU A 86 20.10 -13.12 7.28
CA GLU A 86 20.69 -13.37 5.96
C GLU A 86 19.81 -12.86 4.81
N GLU A 87 18.51 -12.74 5.02
CA GLU A 87 17.57 -12.21 4.04
C GLU A 87 17.22 -10.74 4.36
N ARG A 88 17.21 -9.89 3.33
CA ARG A 88 16.70 -8.53 3.44
C ARG A 88 15.64 -8.30 2.38
N PHE A 89 14.44 -7.96 2.84
CA PHE A 89 13.37 -7.47 1.98
C PHE A 89 13.43 -5.95 1.88
N LYS A 90 13.17 -5.43 0.68
CA LYS A 90 13.09 -4.00 0.36
C LYS A 90 12.09 -3.80 -0.75
N PHE A 91 11.34 -2.70 -0.73
CA PHE A 91 10.59 -2.29 -1.92
C PHE A 91 11.55 -2.13 -3.10
N PHE A 92 11.12 -2.61 -4.27
CA PHE A 92 11.92 -2.60 -5.48
C PHE A 92 11.39 -1.54 -6.46
N GLY A 93 12.29 -0.85 -7.17
CA GLY A 93 11.92 0.24 -8.06
C GLY A 93 11.16 1.34 -7.29
N ASN A 94 9.94 1.65 -7.72
CA ASN A 94 9.04 2.61 -7.06
C ASN A 94 8.15 1.96 -5.98
N GLY A 95 8.30 0.66 -5.73
CA GLY A 95 7.58 -0.09 -4.69
C GLY A 95 6.24 -0.67 -5.12
N LEU A 96 5.74 -0.32 -6.31
CA LEU A 96 4.54 -0.88 -6.90
C LEU A 96 4.60 -0.91 -8.43
N GLU A 97 3.64 -1.61 -9.03
CA GLU A 97 3.30 -1.59 -10.44
C GLU A 97 1.78 -1.41 -10.57
N TYR A 98 1.32 -0.54 -11.47
CA TYR A 98 -0.12 -0.36 -11.72
C TYR A 98 -0.66 -1.51 -12.55
N ALA A 99 -1.90 -1.90 -12.30
CA ALA A 99 -2.59 -2.84 -13.17
C ALA A 99 -2.94 -2.18 -14.52
N ASP A 100 -2.95 -2.97 -15.59
CA ASP A 100 -3.30 -2.53 -16.94
C ASP A 100 -4.63 -1.75 -16.96
N ASP A 101 -4.65 -0.59 -17.64
CA ASP A 101 -5.82 0.29 -17.82
C ASP A 101 -6.46 0.80 -16.50
N ARG A 102 -5.77 0.66 -15.36
CA ARG A 102 -6.23 1.07 -14.01
C ARG A 102 -5.23 1.98 -13.29
N GLU A 103 -4.37 2.62 -14.06
CA GLU A 103 -3.49 3.71 -13.60
C GLU A 103 -4.30 4.85 -12.99
N ASP A 104 -3.63 5.69 -12.19
CA ASP A 104 -4.25 6.86 -11.59
C ASP A 104 -4.64 7.90 -12.65
N VAL A 105 -5.85 7.75 -13.19
CA VAL A 105 -6.40 8.59 -14.27
C VAL A 105 -6.54 10.07 -13.86
N ASN A 106 -6.55 10.36 -12.57
CA ASN A 106 -6.74 11.70 -12.04
C ASN A 106 -5.42 12.39 -11.63
N ASP A 107 -4.27 11.70 -11.72
CA ASP A 107 -2.96 12.18 -11.29
C ASP A 107 -2.96 12.78 -9.86
N ASP A 108 -3.68 12.14 -8.93
CA ASP A 108 -3.84 12.58 -7.55
C ASP A 108 -3.32 11.59 -6.49
N VAL A 109 -2.75 10.48 -6.92
CA VAL A 109 -2.01 9.49 -6.15
C VAL A 109 -0.55 9.58 -6.54
N THR A 110 0.29 9.91 -5.57
CA THR A 110 1.75 9.92 -5.72
C THR A 110 2.37 8.96 -4.73
N THR A 111 3.48 8.33 -5.12
CA THR A 111 4.19 7.39 -4.25
C THR A 111 5.64 7.77 -4.04
N ASP A 112 6.11 7.60 -2.82
CA ASP A 112 7.48 7.85 -2.41
C ASP A 112 8.01 6.70 -1.56
N LEU A 113 9.31 6.44 -1.66
CA LEU A 113 10.00 5.44 -0.84
C LEU A 113 10.94 6.12 0.16
N THR A 114 10.99 5.59 1.38
CA THR A 114 12.04 5.95 2.32
C THR A 114 13.42 5.56 1.79
N LYS A 115 14.48 6.25 2.24
CA LYS A 115 15.86 6.04 1.76
C LYS A 115 16.37 4.60 1.94
N ASP A 116 15.84 3.88 2.93
CA ASP A 116 16.18 2.48 3.19
C ASP A 116 15.31 1.48 2.40
N SER A 117 14.32 1.97 1.65
CA SER A 117 13.34 1.21 0.88
C SER A 117 12.50 0.26 1.74
N GLN A 118 12.22 0.64 2.99
CA GLN A 118 11.39 -0.14 3.92
C GLN A 118 9.95 0.34 3.99
N THR A 119 9.69 1.61 3.70
CA THR A 119 8.35 2.19 3.76
C THR A 119 8.01 2.86 2.43
N LEU A 120 6.87 2.46 1.88
CA LEU A 120 6.22 3.09 0.74
C LEU A 120 5.13 4.03 1.28
N VAL A 121 5.15 5.27 0.83
CA VAL A 121 4.19 6.31 1.23
C VAL A 121 3.38 6.69 0.01
N PHE A 122 2.07 6.49 0.09
CA PHE A 122 1.11 7.05 -0.87
C PHE A 122 0.64 8.40 -0.33
N THR A 123 0.69 9.42 -1.17
CA THR A 123 0.04 10.70 -0.94
C THR A 123 -1.11 10.84 -1.92
N ILE A 124 -2.33 10.86 -1.38
CA ILE A 124 -3.57 10.96 -2.15
C ILE A 124 -4.16 12.34 -1.90
N GLN A 125 -4.42 13.10 -2.97
CA GLN A 125 -4.85 14.49 -2.91
C GLN A 125 -6.33 14.63 -3.28
N ASN A 126 -7.03 15.58 -2.66
CA ASN A 126 -8.35 15.97 -3.14
C ASN A 126 -8.24 16.95 -4.31
N GLN A 127 -8.24 16.44 -5.54
CA GLN A 127 -8.31 17.29 -6.74
C GLN A 127 -9.75 17.60 -7.18
N GLY A 128 -10.76 17.16 -6.42
CA GLY A 128 -12.17 17.20 -6.81
C GLY A 128 -12.50 16.22 -7.95
N GLY A 129 -13.78 16.02 -8.26
CA GLY A 129 -14.21 15.19 -9.39
C GLY A 129 -14.84 13.87 -8.97
N THR A 130 -14.94 12.93 -9.92
CA THR A 130 -15.61 11.66 -9.66
C THR A 130 -14.78 10.74 -8.77
N SER A 131 -15.46 9.87 -8.02
CA SER A 131 -14.77 8.77 -7.33
C SER A 131 -13.99 7.93 -8.34
N SER A 132 -12.83 7.43 -7.94
CA SER A 132 -11.98 6.58 -8.79
C SER A 132 -11.45 5.39 -8.00
N THR A 133 -10.95 4.40 -8.73
CA THR A 133 -10.27 3.24 -8.18
C THR A 133 -8.90 3.16 -8.82
N VAL A 134 -7.88 2.89 -7.99
CA VAL A 134 -6.51 2.65 -8.43
C VAL A 134 -6.12 1.25 -8.01
N ASP A 135 -5.73 0.43 -8.98
CA ASP A 135 -5.35 -0.98 -8.79
C ASP A 135 -3.84 -1.10 -8.99
N PHE A 136 -3.14 -1.77 -8.07
CA PHE A 136 -1.69 -1.92 -8.12
C PHE A 136 -1.21 -3.18 -7.40
N GLY A 137 -0.06 -3.71 -7.81
CA GLY A 137 0.67 -4.75 -7.10
C GLY A 137 1.89 -4.19 -6.37
N PHE A 138 2.21 -4.69 -5.18
CA PHE A 138 3.46 -4.29 -4.50
C PHE A 138 4.68 -4.97 -5.14
N LEU A 139 5.78 -4.23 -5.33
CA LEU A 139 7.05 -4.80 -5.80
C LEU A 139 8.07 -4.83 -4.67
N VAL A 140 8.52 -6.04 -4.30
CA VAL A 140 9.51 -6.23 -3.23
C VAL A 140 10.63 -7.13 -3.71
N SER A 141 11.85 -6.74 -3.40
CA SER A 141 13.05 -7.56 -3.61
C SER A 141 13.49 -8.25 -2.34
N ARG A 142 13.98 -9.48 -2.47
CA ARG A 142 14.70 -10.24 -1.43
C ARG A 142 16.14 -10.43 -1.89
N LYS A 143 17.09 -9.94 -1.09
CA LYS A 143 18.51 -10.20 -1.31
C LYS A 143 19.05 -11.18 -0.28
N ASN A 144 19.65 -12.27 -0.73
CA ASN A 144 20.45 -13.16 0.11
C ASN A 144 21.82 -12.52 0.32
N ARG A 145 22.21 -12.27 1.57
CA ARG A 145 23.50 -11.61 1.89
C ARG A 145 24.71 -12.51 1.70
N ASN A 146 24.54 -13.83 1.79
CA ASN A 146 25.62 -14.79 1.69
C ASN A 146 25.95 -15.10 0.22
N THR A 147 24.94 -15.28 -0.62
CA THR A 147 25.12 -15.60 -2.05
C THR A 147 25.10 -14.36 -2.95
N GLY A 148 24.54 -13.24 -2.48
CA GLY A 148 24.34 -12.03 -3.27
C GLY A 148 23.13 -12.10 -4.22
N GLU A 149 22.46 -13.24 -4.29
CA GLU A 149 21.31 -13.50 -5.15
C GLU A 149 20.14 -12.55 -4.83
N LEU A 150 19.52 -12.04 -5.89
CA LEU A 150 18.39 -11.11 -5.82
C LEU A 150 17.17 -11.77 -6.47
N HIS A 151 16.08 -11.80 -5.73
CA HIS A 151 14.76 -12.17 -6.23
C HIS A 151 13.83 -10.98 -6.14
N ILE A 152 12.98 -10.78 -7.15
CA ILE A 152 11.91 -9.79 -7.13
C ILE A 152 10.59 -10.56 -7.06
N PHE A 153 9.70 -10.09 -6.20
CA PHE A 153 8.39 -10.65 -5.99
C PHE A 153 7.36 -9.58 -6.23
N GLU A 154 6.27 -10.01 -6.85
CA GLU A 154 5.04 -9.26 -6.96
C GLU A 154 4.11 -9.65 -5.80
N GLY A 155 3.55 -8.60 -5.21
CA GLY A 155 2.72 -8.59 -4.02
C GLY A 155 1.30 -9.10 -4.27
N PRO A 156 0.41 -8.94 -3.28
CA PRO A 156 -1.01 -8.90 -3.61
C PRO A 156 -1.29 -7.72 -4.54
N ASP A 157 -2.44 -7.75 -5.20
CA ASP A 157 -3.00 -6.65 -6.01
C ASP A 157 -4.05 -5.86 -5.21
N PRO A 158 -3.67 -4.97 -4.26
CA PRO A 158 -4.62 -4.07 -3.64
C PRO A 158 -5.35 -3.20 -4.64
N LYS A 159 -6.53 -2.75 -4.22
CA LYS A 159 -7.20 -1.59 -4.80
C LYS A 159 -7.37 -0.52 -3.75
N ILE A 160 -7.24 0.74 -4.16
CA ILE A 160 -7.68 1.89 -3.35
C ILE A 160 -8.89 2.50 -4.03
N VAL A 161 -10.00 2.58 -3.30
CA VAL A 161 -11.17 3.35 -3.72
C VAL A 161 -11.08 4.75 -3.12
N ILE A 162 -11.15 5.77 -3.97
CA ILE A 162 -11.04 7.17 -3.57
C ILE A 162 -12.39 7.86 -3.82
N HIS A 163 -13.03 8.29 -2.74
CA HIS A 163 -14.27 9.06 -2.78
C HIS A 163 -13.99 10.55 -2.64
N ARG A 164 -14.39 11.30 -3.68
CA ARG A 164 -14.24 12.75 -3.77
C ARG A 164 -15.62 13.43 -3.80
N PRO A 165 -15.73 14.65 -3.25
CA PRO A 165 -16.89 15.53 -3.42
C PRO A 165 -17.08 16.06 -4.85
#